data_AF-A0A3D4EMC1-F1
#
_entry.id   AF-A0A3D4EMC1-F1
#
_cell.length_a   1.000
_cell.length_b   1.000
_cell.length_c   1.000
_cell.angle_alpha   90.00
_cell.angle_beta   90.00
_cell.angle_gamma   90.00
#
_symmetry.space_group_name_H-M   'P 1'
#
loop_
_entity.id
_entity.type
_entity.pdbx_description
1 polymer ?
#
loop_
_entity_poly.entity_id
_entity_poly.type
_entity_poly.pdbx_seq_one_letter_code
_entity_poly.pdbx_strand_id
1 'polypeptide(L)'
;IMGDFNDDPQSIAVRDHLVSTDFYNPMVFLLTRYAGSLTHRGDWYLFDQIILSPNWMKAYDNPLEYENSAIYNPDHLKEQEGKNRGNPLRTYAGDKYLGGFSDHFPVYTIFKVED
;
A
#
# COMPACT_ATOMS: atom_id res chain seq x y z
N ILE A 1 7.59 -5.24 8.88
CA ILE A 1 8.47 -4.41 8.02
C ILE A 1 7.57 -3.45 7.26
N MET A 2 7.93 -2.17 7.13
CA MET A 2 7.12 -1.21 6.37
C MET A 2 8.01 -0.25 5.58
N GLY A 3 7.51 0.19 4.42
CA GLY A 3 8.15 1.20 3.59
C GLY A 3 7.83 1.06 2.11
N ASP A 4 8.43 1.92 1.30
CA ASP A 4 8.44 1.86 -0.15
C ASP A 4 9.51 0.87 -0.62
N PHE A 5 9.07 -0.25 -1.22
CA PHE A 5 9.95 -1.30 -1.73
C PHE A 5 10.36 -1.11 -3.19
N ASN A 6 9.83 -0.11 -3.89
CA ASN A 6 9.95 0.05 -5.35
C ASN A 6 9.54 -1.19 -6.17
N ASP A 7 8.76 -2.09 -5.58
CA ASP A 7 8.31 -3.31 -6.23
C ASP A 7 6.94 -3.73 -5.66
N ASP A 8 6.18 -4.47 -6.45
CA ASP A 8 4.81 -4.86 -6.07
C ASP A 8 4.81 -6.07 -5.11
N PRO A 9 3.72 -6.29 -4.34
CA PRO A 9 3.61 -7.45 -3.45
C PRO A 9 3.77 -8.82 -4.13
N GLN A 10 3.50 -8.86 -5.45
CA GLN A 10 3.53 -10.08 -6.27
C GLN A 10 4.89 -10.33 -6.93
N SER A 11 5.81 -9.37 -6.83
CA SER A 11 7.15 -9.46 -7.40
C SER A 11 7.96 -10.59 -6.76
N ILE A 12 8.94 -11.11 -7.49
CA ILE A 12 9.84 -12.15 -6.98
C ILE A 12 10.65 -11.62 -5.79
N ALA A 13 11.11 -10.37 -5.86
CA ALA A 13 11.87 -9.74 -4.78
C ALA A 13 11.07 -9.68 -3.47
N VAL A 14 9.81 -9.28 -3.53
CA VAL A 14 8.96 -9.20 -2.34
C VAL A 14 8.44 -10.58 -1.95
N ARG A 15 7.77 -11.30 -2.85
CA ARG A 15 7.07 -12.55 -2.55
C ARG A 15 8.03 -13.68 -2.16
N ASP A 16 9.10 -13.87 -2.93
CA ASP A 16 9.93 -15.07 -2.83
C ASP A 16 11.17 -14.86 -1.96
N HIS A 17 11.67 -13.62 -1.85
CA HIS A 17 12.90 -13.32 -1.11
C HIS A 17 12.69 -12.55 0.20
N LEU A 18 11.78 -11.57 0.23
CA LEU A 18 11.53 -10.80 1.44
C LEU A 18 10.51 -11.47 2.36
N VAL A 19 9.39 -11.94 1.80
CA VAL A 19 8.29 -12.55 2.57
C VAL A 19 8.59 -14.02 2.88
N SER A 20 9.00 -14.76 1.84
CA SER A 20 9.42 -16.18 1.82
C SER A 20 8.65 -17.12 2.77
N THR A 21 9.06 -17.22 4.03
CA THR A 21 8.59 -18.19 5.03
C THR A 21 8.27 -17.54 6.38
N ASP A 22 9.00 -16.48 6.73
CA ASP A 22 8.98 -15.92 8.08
C ASP A 22 7.98 -14.77 8.21
N PHE A 23 7.44 -14.31 7.08
CA PHE A 23 6.51 -13.21 7.01
C PHE A 23 5.30 -13.54 6.14
N TYR A 24 4.28 -12.71 6.30
CA TYR A 24 3.09 -12.67 5.48
C TYR A 24 2.84 -11.21 5.03
N ASN A 25 2.46 -11.04 3.77
CA ASN A 25 2.10 -9.75 3.22
C ASN A 25 0.58 -9.65 3.07
N PRO A 26 -0.13 -8.92 3.95
CA PRO A 26 -1.58 -8.76 3.88
C PRO A 26 -2.07 -7.97 2.66
N MET A 27 -1.14 -7.34 1.92
CA MET A 27 -1.47 -6.37 0.88
C MET A 27 -1.48 -6.97 -0.53
N VAL A 28 -1.19 -8.28 -0.67
CA VAL A 28 -1.06 -8.98 -1.96
C VAL A 28 -2.28 -8.81 -2.88
N PHE A 29 -3.47 -8.67 -2.29
CA PHE A 29 -4.73 -8.52 -3.02
C PHE A 29 -5.21 -7.06 -3.16
N LEU A 30 -4.52 -6.09 -2.56
CA LEU A 30 -4.89 -4.68 -2.66
C LEU A 30 -4.50 -4.09 -4.02
N LEU A 31 -3.46 -4.61 -4.66
CA LEU A 31 -3.08 -4.25 -6.01
C LEU A 31 -3.99 -4.96 -7.02
N THR A 32 -4.67 -4.18 -7.85
CA THR A 32 -5.49 -4.69 -8.96
C THR A 32 -5.23 -3.87 -10.21
N ARG A 33 -5.79 -4.31 -11.35
CA ARG A 33 -5.77 -3.52 -12.59
C ARG A 33 -6.41 -2.12 -12.44
N TYR A 34 -7.27 -1.92 -11.44
CA TYR A 34 -8.07 -0.71 -11.28
C TYR A 34 -7.71 0.12 -10.04
N ALA A 35 -6.84 -0.39 -9.17
CA ALA A 35 -6.48 0.26 -7.91
C ALA A 35 -5.09 -0.16 -7.44
N GLY A 36 -4.37 0.81 -6.89
CA GLY A 36 -3.05 0.67 -6.25
C GLY A 36 -2.75 1.93 -5.42
N SER A 37 -1.54 2.04 -4.88
CA SER A 37 -1.12 3.23 -4.13
C SER A 37 -0.52 4.30 -5.03
N LEU A 38 0.03 3.95 -6.19
CA LEU A 38 0.61 4.90 -7.14
C LEU A 38 0.35 4.48 -8.58
N THR A 39 0.56 5.40 -9.52
CA THR A 39 0.40 5.13 -10.95
C THR A 39 1.63 5.51 -11.74
N HIS A 40 2.03 4.67 -12.69
CA HIS A 40 3.03 5.03 -13.71
C HIS A 40 2.51 4.62 -15.08
N ARG A 41 2.48 5.57 -16.04
CA ARG A 41 2.03 5.34 -17.43
C ARG A 41 0.64 4.70 -17.58
N GLY A 42 -0.22 4.85 -16.58
CA GLY A 42 -1.58 4.31 -16.58
C GLY A 42 -1.73 2.97 -15.86
N ASP A 43 -0.62 2.35 -15.46
CA ASP A 43 -0.62 1.15 -14.64
C ASP A 43 -0.58 1.51 -13.15
N TRP A 44 -1.27 0.71 -12.35
CA TRP A 44 -1.27 0.82 -10.88
C TRP A 44 -0.17 -0.04 -10.29
N TYR A 45 0.41 0.44 -9.20
CA TYR A 45 1.44 -0.24 -8.42
C TYR A 45 1.16 -0.10 -6.92
N LEU A 46 1.80 -0.95 -6.11
CA LEU A 46 1.68 -0.94 -4.66
C LEU A 46 3.06 -1.11 -3.99
N PHE A 47 3.89 -0.08 -4.10
CA PHE A 47 5.27 -0.13 -3.60
C PHE A 47 5.36 0.05 -2.09
N ASP A 48 4.54 0.93 -1.51
CA ASP A 48 4.40 1.05 -0.06
C ASP A 48 3.67 -0.15 0.50
N GLN A 49 4.36 -0.92 1.35
CA GLN A 49 3.85 -2.17 1.89
C GLN A 49 4.11 -2.29 3.39
N ILE A 50 3.19 -2.95 4.10
CA ILE A 50 3.30 -3.33 5.52
C ILE A 50 3.25 -4.85 5.58
N ILE A 51 4.38 -5.46 5.93
CA ILE A 51 4.60 -6.90 5.97
C ILE A 51 4.68 -7.35 7.44
N LEU A 52 3.97 -8.41 7.77
CA LEU A 52 3.75 -8.86 9.15
C LEU A 52 4.41 -10.21 9.40
N SER A 53 4.88 -10.45 10.63
CA SER A 53 5.22 -11.80 11.09
C SER A 53 3.95 -12.61 11.41
N PRO A 54 3.99 -13.96 11.39
CA PRO A 54 2.85 -14.81 11.75
C PRO A 54 2.25 -14.54 13.14
N ASN A 55 3.04 -14.02 14.08
CA ASN A 55 2.61 -13.75 15.47
C ASN A 55 1.43 -12.75 15.60
N TRP A 56 1.08 -12.02 14.55
CA TRP A 56 -0.11 -11.15 14.55
C TRP A 56 -1.40 -11.88 14.16
N MET A 57 -1.32 -13.16 13.80
CA MET A 57 -2.47 -13.97 13.42
C MET A 57 -3.08 -14.64 14.66
N LYS A 58 -4.40 -14.85 14.63
CA LYS A 58 -5.17 -15.43 15.74
C LYS A 58 -4.61 -16.71 16.36
N ALA A 59 -3.90 -17.52 15.58
CA ALA A 59 -3.34 -18.79 16.05
C ALA A 59 -2.22 -18.63 17.11
N TYR A 60 -1.72 -17.42 17.35
CA TYR A 60 -0.50 -17.17 18.13
C TYR A 60 -0.72 -16.50 19.50
N ASP A 61 -1.96 -16.46 20.02
CA ASP A 61 -2.30 -15.95 21.37
C ASP A 61 -1.67 -14.57 21.69
N ASN A 62 -1.70 -13.68 20.69
CA ASN A 62 -1.17 -12.33 20.79
C ASN A 62 -2.32 -11.39 21.18
N PRO A 63 -2.13 -10.49 22.18
CA PRO A 63 -3.15 -9.51 22.57
C PRO A 63 -3.57 -8.56 21.44
N LEU A 64 -2.82 -8.53 20.32
CA LEU A 64 -3.15 -7.80 19.11
C LEU A 64 -3.26 -8.78 17.92
N GLU A 65 -4.46 -8.85 17.35
CA GLU A 65 -4.75 -9.64 16.15
C GLU A 65 -4.86 -8.71 14.93
N TYR A 66 -4.22 -9.11 13.83
CA TYR A 66 -4.41 -8.48 12.53
C TYR A 66 -5.88 -8.53 12.11
N GLU A 67 -6.44 -7.38 11.73
CA GLU A 67 -7.82 -7.29 11.26
C GLU A 67 -7.88 -7.05 9.74
N ASN A 68 -7.22 -5.99 9.26
CA ASN A 68 -7.28 -5.62 7.85
C ASN A 68 -6.11 -4.72 7.43
N SER A 69 -5.82 -4.66 6.13
CA SER A 69 -4.97 -3.65 5.51
C SER A 69 -5.66 -3.03 4.31
N ALA A 70 -5.41 -1.75 4.06
CA ALA A 70 -6.00 -1.06 2.92
C ALA A 70 -5.15 0.13 2.45
N ILE A 71 -5.48 0.60 1.24
CA ILE A 71 -4.95 1.84 0.67
C ILE A 71 -5.88 2.97 1.09
N TYR A 72 -5.33 4.03 1.66
CA TYR A 72 -6.07 5.23 2.05
C TYR A 72 -6.13 6.21 0.87
N ASN A 73 -7.23 6.20 0.12
CA ASN A 73 -7.44 7.02 -1.06
C ASN A 73 -8.75 7.83 -1.00
N PRO A 74 -8.96 8.70 0.01
CA PRO A 74 -10.08 9.62 0.01
C PRO A 74 -9.97 10.64 -1.13
N ASP A 75 -11.08 11.28 -1.49
CA ASP A 75 -11.13 12.14 -2.67
C ASP A 75 -10.20 13.36 -2.58
N HIS A 76 -9.98 13.92 -1.39
CA HIS A 76 -9.07 15.07 -1.22
C HIS A 76 -7.58 14.74 -1.45
N LEU A 77 -7.21 13.45 -1.53
CA LEU A 77 -5.86 13.02 -1.92
C LEU A 77 -5.74 12.73 -3.42
N LYS A 78 -6.81 12.88 -4.20
CA LYS A 78 -6.84 12.54 -5.62
C LYS A 78 -6.75 13.78 -6.51
N GLU A 79 -6.16 13.61 -7.68
CA GLU A 79 -6.36 14.51 -8.81
C GLU A 79 -7.86 14.53 -9.17
N GLN A 80 -8.47 15.71 -9.16
CA GLN A 80 -9.91 15.87 -9.40
C GLN A 80 -10.27 15.94 -10.89
N GLU A 81 -9.33 16.40 -11.72
CA GLU A 81 -9.57 16.77 -13.10
C GLU A 81 -8.45 16.32 -14.05
N GLY A 82 -8.76 16.38 -15.35
CA GLY A 82 -7.80 16.07 -16.40
C GLY A 82 -7.49 14.57 -16.54
N LYS A 83 -6.41 14.29 -17.27
CA LYS A 83 -6.03 12.92 -17.67
C LYS A 83 -5.62 12.00 -16.50
N ASN A 84 -5.23 12.57 -15.37
CA ASN A 84 -4.76 11.85 -14.19
C ASN A 84 -5.87 11.74 -13.11
N ARG A 85 -7.11 12.10 -13.43
CA ARG A 85 -8.20 12.09 -12.46
C ARG A 85 -8.29 10.74 -11.75
N GLY A 86 -8.31 10.77 -10.42
CA GLY A 86 -8.33 9.58 -9.57
C GLY A 86 -6.96 9.11 -9.08
N ASN A 87 -5.86 9.57 -9.68
CA ASN A 87 -4.49 9.28 -9.24
C ASN A 87 -4.15 10.10 -7.98
N PRO A 88 -3.10 9.74 -7.23
CA PRO A 88 -2.59 10.57 -6.14
C PRO A 88 -2.30 12.01 -6.60
N LEU A 89 -2.78 12.98 -5.83
CA LEU A 89 -2.52 14.40 -6.04
C LEU A 89 -1.07 14.69 -5.66
N ARG A 90 -0.20 14.70 -6.67
CA ARG A 90 1.25 14.84 -6.52
C ARG A 90 1.61 16.25 -6.03
N THR A 91 2.66 16.36 -5.24
CA THR A 91 3.20 17.68 -4.82
C THR A 91 3.76 18.45 -6.02
N TYR A 92 4.47 17.75 -6.91
CA TYR A 92 5.11 18.31 -8.10
C TYR A 92 4.89 17.42 -9.33
N ALA A 93 4.89 18.05 -10.51
CA ALA A 93 5.01 17.41 -11.80
C ALA A 93 6.16 18.04 -12.59
N GLY A 94 7.34 17.42 -12.53
CA GLY A 94 8.58 18.06 -12.94
C GLY A 94 8.83 19.30 -12.08
N ASP A 95 9.12 20.43 -12.71
CA ASP A 95 9.36 21.70 -12.01
C ASP A 95 8.08 22.42 -11.56
N LYS A 96 6.90 21.91 -11.96
CA LYS A 96 5.61 22.53 -11.65
C LYS A 96 5.10 22.04 -10.29
N TYR A 97 4.94 22.96 -9.34
CA TYR A 97 4.21 22.69 -8.09
C TYR A 97 2.70 22.55 -8.37
N LEU A 98 2.09 21.49 -7.84
CA LEU A 98 0.67 21.20 -8.00
C LEU A 98 -0.14 21.35 -6.70
N GLY A 99 0.53 21.47 -5.54
CA GLY A 99 -0.14 21.66 -4.26
C GLY A 99 -0.66 20.38 -3.60
N GLY A 100 -0.32 19.21 -4.16
CA GLY A 100 -0.66 17.91 -3.59
C GLY A 100 0.19 17.49 -2.40
N PHE A 101 -0.18 16.35 -1.82
CA PHE A 101 0.45 15.80 -0.62
C PHE A 101 1.59 14.83 -0.95
N SER A 102 1.36 13.94 -1.91
CA SER A 102 2.27 12.86 -2.29
C SER A 102 1.83 12.28 -3.63
N ASP A 103 2.77 11.72 -4.38
CA ASP A 103 2.46 10.91 -5.56
C ASP A 103 2.10 9.45 -5.26
N HIS A 104 2.05 9.11 -3.98
CA HIS A 104 1.62 7.83 -3.44
C HIS A 104 0.45 8.03 -2.47
N PHE A 105 -0.57 7.18 -2.55
CA PHE A 105 -1.56 7.04 -1.50
C PHE A 105 -0.94 6.33 -0.29
N PRO A 106 -1.24 6.78 0.94
CA PRO A 106 -0.84 6.05 2.14
C PRO A 106 -1.45 4.65 2.19
N VAL A 107 -0.77 3.75 2.87
CA VAL A 107 -1.30 2.44 3.21
C VAL A 107 -1.35 2.26 4.72
N TYR A 108 -2.28 1.43 5.19
CA TYR A 108 -2.45 1.20 6.63
C TYR A 108 -2.85 -0.24 6.93
N THR A 109 -2.62 -0.63 8.18
CA THR A 109 -3.04 -1.89 8.77
C THR A 109 -3.77 -1.60 10.09
N ILE A 110 -4.89 -2.28 10.32
CA ILE A 110 -5.67 -2.23 11.55
C ILE A 110 -5.40 -3.53 12.33
N PHE A 111 -5.17 -3.36 13.63
CA PHE A 111 -5.11 -4.44 14.60
C PHE A 111 -6.25 -4.25 15.61
N LYS A 112 -6.88 -5.34 16.03
CA LYS A 112 -7.85 -5.35 17.13
C LYS A 112 -7.20 -5.93 18.38
N VAL A 113 -7.65 -5.46 19.53
CA VAL A 113 -7.27 -6.04 20.82
C VAL A 113 -8.13 -7.29 21.04
N GLU A 114 -7.51 -8.42 21.38
CA GLU A 114 -8.27 -9.57 21.90
C GLU A 114 -8.59 -9.31 23.38
N ASP A 115 -9.88 -9.41 23.73
CA ASP A 115 -10.40 -9.32 25.10
C ASP A 115 -10.15 -10.61 25.91
#